data_AF-A0A554RS76-F1
#
_entry.id   AF-A0A554RS76-F1
#
_cell.length_a   1.000
_cell.length_b   1.000
_cell.length_c   1.000
_cell.angle_alpha   90.00
_cell.angle_beta   90.00
_cell.angle_gamma   90.00
#
_symmetry.space_group_name_H-M   'P 1'
#
loop_
_entity.id
_entity.type
_entity.pdbx_description
1 polymer ?
#
loop_
_entity_poly.entity_id
_entity_poly.type
_entity_poly.pdbx_seq_one_letter_code
_entity_poly.pdbx_strand_id
1 'polypeptide(L)' 'MSITLAQANEIIQAALVRSKAKGFKPMGIAVLDEAGNLKAYVSEDGASMFPPREA' A
#
# COMPACT_ATOMS: atom_id res chain seq x y z
N MET A 1 -11.45 17.36 -4.77
CA MET A 1 -11.61 16.98 -3.34
C MET A 1 -10.32 16.31 -2.88
N SER A 2 -9.66 16.83 -1.85
CA SER A 2 -8.41 16.25 -1.33
C SER A 2 -8.73 15.25 -0.23
N ILE A 3 -8.26 14.01 -0.36
CA ILE A 3 -8.26 13.06 0.75
C ILE A 3 -7.33 13.59 1.86
N THR A 4 -7.77 13.48 3.11
CA THR A 4 -6.94 13.89 4.26
C THR A 4 -5.87 12.83 4.56
N LEU A 5 -4.79 13.24 5.25
CA LEU A 5 -3.75 12.31 5.69
C LEU A 5 -4.30 11.20 6.58
N ALA A 6 -5.26 11.53 7.46
CA ALA A 6 -5.92 10.57 8.34
C ALA A 6 -6.66 9.49 7.54
N GLN A 7 -7.46 9.91 6.54
CA GLN A 7 -8.19 8.98 5.66
C GLN A 7 -7.23 8.12 4.83
N ALA A 8 -6.14 8.70 4.32
CA ALA A 8 -5.14 7.93 3.57
C ALA A 8 -4.49 6.84 4.43
N ASN A 9 -4.17 7.13 5.69
CA ASN A 9 -3.64 6.15 6.64
C ASN A 9 -4.66 5.06 6.99
N GLU A 10 -5.94 5.41 7.14
CA GLU A 10 -7.00 4.44 7.40
C GLU A 10 -7.19 3.45 6.24
N ILE A 11 -7.17 3.95 4.99
CA ILE A 11 -7.20 3.11 3.78
C ILE A 11 -6.02 2.13 3.77
N ILE A 12 -4.82 2.63 4.06
CA ILE A 12 -3.60 1.82 4.08
C ILE A 12 -3.74 0.69 5.12
N GLN A 13 -4.16 1.01 6.35
CA GLN A 13 -4.31 0.02 7.41
C GLN A 13 -5.35 -1.04 7.05
N ALA A 14 -6.52 -0.63 6.54
CA ALA A 14 -7.56 -1.54 6.11
C ALA A 14 -7.09 -2.46 4.96
N ALA A 15 -6.33 -1.91 4.01
CA ALA A 15 -5.76 -2.67 2.90
C ALA A 15 -4.72 -3.69 3.37
N LEU A 16 -3.85 -3.34 4.32
CA LEU A 16 -2.88 -4.27 4.94
C LEU A 16 -3.56 -5.39 5.72
N VAL A 17 -4.59 -5.09 6.50
CA VAL A 17 -5.35 -6.12 7.23
C VAL A 17 -5.99 -7.10 6.25
N ARG A 18 -6.58 -6.57 5.16
CA ARG A 18 -7.21 -7.39 4.12
C ARG A 18 -6.20 -8.22 3.34
N SER A 19 -5.01 -7.68 3.06
CA SER A 19 -3.95 -8.41 2.34
C SER A 19 -3.43 -9.60 3.14
N LYS A 20 -3.19 -9.38 4.43
CA LYS A 20 -2.81 -10.43 5.38
C LYS A 20 -3.90 -11.49 5.52
N ALA A 21 -5.16 -11.07 5.65
CA ALA A 21 -6.30 -11.99 5.73
C ALA A 21 -6.47 -12.84 4.46
N LYS A 22 -6.05 -12.33 3.30
CA LYS A 22 -6.08 -13.06 2.02
C LYS A 22 -4.80 -13.86 1.73
N GLY A 23 -3.77 -13.77 2.57
CA GLY A 23 -2.50 -14.45 2.35
C GLY A 23 -1.75 -13.94 1.11
N PHE A 24 -1.93 -12.66 0.75
CA PHE A 24 -1.13 -12.07 -0.32
C PHE A 24 0.34 -11.98 0.08
N LYS A 25 1.22 -11.99 -0.91
CA LYS A 25 2.64 -11.66 -0.71
C LYS A 25 2.76 -10.24 -0.15
N PRO A 26 3.84 -9.90 0.57
CA PRO A 26 4.07 -8.54 1.05
C PRO A 26 3.83 -7.49 -0.04
N MET A 27 2.98 -6.51 0.23
CA MET A 27 2.53 -5.54 -0.78
C MET A 27 2.98 -4.11 -0.48
N GLY A 28 3.18 -3.32 -1.54
CA GLY A 28 3.21 -1.87 -1.50
C GLY A 28 1.82 -1.29 -1.74
N ILE A 29 1.38 -0.34 -0.92
CA ILE A 29 0.10 0.35 -1.05
C ILE A 29 0.37 1.84 -1.22
N ALA A 30 -0.09 2.41 -2.34
CA ALA A 30 -0.04 3.83 -2.65
C ALA A 30 -1.47 4.42 -2.63
N VAL A 31 -1.65 5.53 -1.94
CA VAL A 31 -2.91 6.29 -1.93
C VAL A 31 -2.69 7.62 -2.64
N LEU A 32 -3.51 7.88 -3.66
CA LEU A 32 -3.48 9.10 -4.45
C LEU A 32 -4.77 9.90 -4.22
N ASP A 33 -4.70 11.23 -4.35
CA ASP A 33 -5.89 12.08 -4.44
C ASP A 33 -6.50 12.11 -5.85
N GLU A 34 -7.62 12.80 -6.00
CA GLU A 34 -8.33 12.94 -7.29
C GLU A 34 -7.49 13.59 -8.39
N ALA A 35 -6.48 14.37 -8.02
CA ALA A 35 -5.55 14.99 -8.98
C ALA A 35 -4.35 14.08 -9.29
N GLY A 36 -4.31 12.87 -8.74
CA GLY A 36 -3.22 11.91 -8.92
C GLY A 36 -1.99 12.22 -8.07
N ASN A 37 -2.10 13.09 -7.05
CA ASN A 37 -0.97 13.35 -6.15
C ASN A 37 -0.85 12.23 -5.13
N LEU A 38 0.36 11.71 -4.93
CA LEU A 38 0.65 10.76 -3.89
C LEU A 38 0.45 11.40 -2.51
N LYS A 39 -0.44 10.84 -1.69
CA LYS A 39 -0.69 11.29 -0.32
C LYS A 39 0.00 10.44 0.71
N ALA A 40 0.01 9.13 0.51
CA ALA A 40 0.66 8.20 1.41
C ALA A 40 1.10 6.95 0.64
N TYR A 41 2.22 6.37 1.07
CA TYR A 41 2.73 5.12 0.55
C TYR A 41 3.30 4.30 1.70
N VAL A 42 2.98 3.02 1.73
CA VAL A 42 3.66 2.05 2.60
C VAL A 42 4.07 0.84 1.79
N SER A 43 5.12 0.18 2.24
CA SER A 43 5.60 -1.07 1.68
C SER A 43 5.82 -2.04 2.83
N GLU A 44 5.19 -3.21 2.78
CA GLU A 44 5.46 -4.25 3.77
C GLU A 44 6.92 -4.73 3.65
N ASP A 45 7.53 -5.12 4.77
CA ASP A 45 8.86 -5.71 4.75
C ASP A 45 8.84 -7.02 3.95
N GLY A 46 9.75 -7.12 2.98
CA GLY A 46 9.75 -8.21 2.01
C GLY A 46 8.86 -7.97 0.78
N ALA A 47 8.17 -6.83 0.70
CA ALA A 47 7.52 -6.38 -0.53
C ALA A 47 8.59 -5.93 -1.52
N SER A 48 9.13 -6.91 -2.25
CA SER A 48 10.15 -6.63 -3.26
C SER A 48 9.47 -6.28 -4.59
N MET A 49 9.79 -5.12 -5.15
CA MET A 49 9.48 -4.81 -6.56
C MET A 49 10.29 -5.70 -7.53
N PHE A 50 11.34 -6.36 -7.04
CA PHE A 50 12.07 -7.37 -7.79
C PHE A 50 11.62 -8.76 -7.34
N PRO A 51 11.00 -9.58 -8.20
CA PRO A 51 10.90 -11.00 -7.91
C PRO A 51 12.32 -11.56 -7.65
N PRO A 52 12.47 -12.60 -6.81
CA PRO A 52 13.79 -13.22 -6.61
C PRO A 52 14.36 -13.56 -7.98
N ARG A 53 15.52 -12.99 -8.31
CA ARG A 53 16.29 -13.45 -9.46
C ARG A 53 16.65 -14.90 -9.13
N GLU A 54 16.20 -15.82 -9.97
CA GLU A 54 16.55 -17.22 -9.88
C GLU A 54 18.08 -17.33 -9.73
N ALA A 55 18.52 -18.07 -8.70
CA ALA A 55 19.91 -18.41 -8.47
C ALA A 55 20.25 -19.71 -9.21
#